data_AF-A0A7R8XCD1-F1
#
_entry.id   AF-A0A7R8XCD1-F1
#
_cell.length_a   1.000
_cell.length_b   1.000
_cell.length_c   1.000
_cell.angle_alpha   90.00
_cell.angle_beta   90.00
_cell.angle_gamma   90.00
#
_symmetry.space_group_name_H-M   'P 1'
#
loop_
_entity.id
_entity.type
_entity.pdbx_description
1 polymer ?
#
loop_
_entity_poly.entity_id
_entity_poly.type
_entity_poly.pdbx_seq_one_letter_code
_entity_poly.pdbx_strand_id
1 'polypeptide(L)'
;MIGTLHLGNYFGAIQQWVNLQNEGHDTFFSIVDLHSLTIPQTYSSRGEMYDRIMEVTACLLACGIDPSKSVLFQQSHVKEHVSLAWVLGCLTTLPRLGQLPQYKEKSATLKDIPLGLYTYPVLQSADILLYKAELVPVGSDQVQHVQLAQHLGRTFNTRFHSSLFPRPSSLILGLSFFHRTSHAFIYMVIEDEGGSRIRSLRCPEKKMSKSEADPKSRILLTDPPDLVREKVKKAVTDFISRLSYEPEKRAGVSNLLLLHSLVSGETIQDIVERVNSHGMDTGKYKGVVAEDIIGFLQPIQSRIRDYLNDPEYLRDTLKSGARKAESVARETWDQVTRVVGLSPS
;
A
#
# COMPACT_ATOMS: atom_id res chain seq x y z
N MET A 1 -9.16 -2.96 -5.98
CA MET A 1 -9.90 -1.68 -5.95
C MET A 1 -8.89 -0.57 -5.78
N ILE A 2 -8.96 0.46 -6.63
CA ILE A 2 -8.32 1.76 -6.38
C ILE A 2 -9.12 2.37 -5.24
N GLY A 3 -8.76 1.97 -4.02
CA GLY A 3 -9.56 2.25 -2.83
C GLY A 3 -8.95 3.39 -2.03
N THR A 4 -9.83 4.20 -1.45
CA THR A 4 -9.52 5.26 -0.49
C THR A 4 -8.50 4.76 0.54
N LEU A 5 -7.43 5.54 0.72
CA LEU A 5 -6.32 5.20 1.60
C LEU A 5 -6.78 5.32 3.07
N HIS A 6 -6.29 4.40 3.91
CA HIS A 6 -6.54 4.41 5.36
C HIS A 6 -5.25 4.58 6.15
N LEU A 7 -5.34 4.86 7.45
CA LEU A 7 -4.17 5.04 8.34
C LEU A 7 -3.20 3.86 8.27
N GLY A 8 -3.71 2.63 8.16
CA GLY A 8 -2.90 1.43 7.92
C GLY A 8 -2.05 1.49 6.64
N ASN A 9 -2.52 2.13 5.55
CA ASN A 9 -1.70 2.34 4.35
C ASN A 9 -0.68 3.46 4.57
N TYR A 10 -1.07 4.52 5.28
CA TYR A 10 -0.20 5.65 5.53
C TYR A 10 1.05 5.25 6.33
N PHE A 11 0.85 4.75 7.54
CA PHE A 11 1.95 4.38 8.43
C PHE A 11 2.65 3.08 8.02
N GLY A 12 1.93 2.17 7.37
CA GLY A 12 2.50 0.89 6.95
C GLY A 12 3.23 0.92 5.61
N ALA A 13 3.14 2.01 4.83
CA ALA A 13 3.79 2.08 3.52
C ALA A 13 4.11 3.50 3.07
N ILE A 14 3.11 4.40 2.99
CA ILE A 14 3.26 5.71 2.32
C ILE A 14 4.34 6.56 3.00
N GLN A 15 4.38 6.57 4.34
CA GLN A 15 5.40 7.34 5.06
C GLN A 15 6.82 6.88 4.71
N GLN A 16 7.03 5.57 4.57
CA GLN A 16 8.33 5.02 4.18
C GLN A 16 8.65 5.26 2.71
N TRP A 17 7.64 5.27 1.83
CA TRP A 17 7.82 5.70 0.44
C TRP A 17 8.32 7.13 0.34
N VAL A 18 7.76 8.04 1.15
CA VAL A 18 8.21 9.43 1.24
C VAL A 18 9.65 9.50 1.75
N ASN A 19 10.04 8.67 2.71
CA ASN A 19 11.43 8.60 3.18
C ASN A 19 12.39 8.10 2.09
N LEU A 20 12.07 7.01 1.41
CA LEU A 20 12.88 6.46 0.31
C LEU A 20 13.11 7.50 -0.79
N GLN A 21 12.08 8.26 -1.17
CA GLN A 21 12.23 9.34 -2.16
C GLN A 21 13.18 10.44 -1.65
N ASN A 22 13.14 10.76 -0.34
CA ASN A 22 13.92 11.85 0.25
C ASN A 22 15.37 11.43 0.51
N GLU A 23 15.64 10.13 0.62
CA GLU A 23 16.98 9.54 0.64
C GLU A 23 17.65 9.55 -0.76
N GLY A 24 16.89 9.92 -1.82
CA GLY A 24 17.40 10.05 -3.18
C GLY A 24 17.31 8.76 -4.00
N HIS A 25 16.48 7.79 -3.60
CA HIS A 25 16.23 6.61 -4.41
C HIS A 25 15.37 6.95 -5.65
N ASP A 26 15.72 6.33 -6.78
CA ASP A 26 14.89 6.33 -7.99
C ASP A 26 13.59 5.55 -7.72
N THR A 27 12.52 6.29 -7.43
CA THR A 27 11.25 5.72 -6.95
C THR A 27 10.14 5.86 -7.98
N PHE A 28 9.46 4.73 -8.23
CA PHE A 28 8.30 4.64 -9.12
C PHE A 28 7.05 4.30 -8.31
N PHE A 29 6.05 5.17 -8.36
CA PHE A 29 4.75 5.01 -7.72
C PHE A 29 3.68 4.83 -8.80
N SER A 30 3.18 3.61 -8.93
CA SER A 30 2.16 3.26 -9.92
C SER A 30 0.77 3.20 -9.29
N ILE A 31 -0.17 3.97 -9.83
CA ILE A 31 -1.60 3.79 -9.56
C ILE A 31 -2.10 2.64 -10.44
N VAL A 32 -2.23 1.48 -9.81
CA VAL A 32 -2.54 0.18 -10.43
C VAL A 32 -4.02 0.02 -10.78
N ASP A 33 -4.46 0.77 -11.79
CA ASP A 33 -5.84 0.77 -12.26
C ASP A 33 -6.24 -0.52 -13.00
N LEU A 34 -5.33 -1.14 -13.76
CA LEU A 34 -5.58 -2.43 -14.42
C LEU A 34 -5.81 -3.56 -13.40
N HIS A 35 -5.02 -3.62 -12.32
CA HIS A 35 -5.24 -4.57 -11.22
C HIS A 35 -6.58 -4.39 -10.54
N SER A 36 -7.15 -3.19 -10.59
CA SER A 36 -8.44 -2.93 -9.96
C SER A 36 -9.63 -3.42 -10.78
N LEU A 37 -9.43 -3.75 -12.06
CA LEU A 37 -10.45 -4.38 -12.91
C LEU A 37 -10.64 -5.87 -12.65
N THR A 38 -9.75 -6.52 -11.89
CA THR A 38 -9.80 -7.97 -11.67
C THR A 38 -10.96 -8.41 -10.77
N ILE A 39 -11.65 -7.46 -10.13
CA ILE A 39 -12.80 -7.72 -9.25
C ILE A 39 -14.05 -7.05 -9.87
N PRO A 40 -15.11 -7.83 -10.21
CA PRO A 40 -16.23 -7.34 -11.01
C PRO A 40 -17.04 -6.20 -10.38
N GLN A 41 -17.07 -6.10 -9.04
CA GLN A 41 -17.92 -5.15 -8.32
C GLN A 41 -17.23 -3.82 -7.99
N THR A 42 -16.16 -3.46 -8.70
CA THR A 42 -15.32 -2.34 -8.26
C THR A 42 -15.95 -0.96 -8.54
N TYR A 43 -16.79 -0.82 -9.57
CA TYR A 43 -17.31 0.49 -9.99
C TYR A 43 -18.78 0.39 -10.39
N SER A 44 -19.62 1.22 -9.76
CA SER A 44 -21.09 1.20 -9.92
C SER A 44 -21.59 2.20 -10.95
N SER A 45 -20.72 3.11 -11.43
CA SER A 45 -21.08 4.14 -12.41
C SER A 45 -19.93 4.45 -13.38
N ARG A 46 -20.29 4.98 -14.55
CA ARG A 46 -19.34 5.50 -15.53
C ARG A 46 -18.68 6.75 -14.95
N GLY A 47 -17.37 6.69 -14.69
CA GLY A 47 -16.60 7.81 -14.12
C GLY A 47 -16.02 7.50 -12.74
N GLU A 48 -16.59 6.56 -11.98
CA GLU A 48 -16.12 6.29 -10.61
C GLU A 48 -14.63 5.89 -10.58
N MET A 49 -14.16 5.08 -11.53
CA MET A 49 -12.73 4.76 -11.63
C MET A 49 -11.86 6.02 -11.79
N TYR A 50 -12.28 6.95 -12.63
CA TYR A 50 -11.55 8.20 -12.86
C TYR A 50 -11.48 9.01 -11.57
N ASP A 51 -12.61 9.19 -10.89
CA ASP A 51 -12.68 9.93 -9.63
C ASP A 51 -11.79 9.27 -8.55
N ARG A 52 -11.77 7.94 -8.48
CA ARG A 52 -10.89 7.18 -7.56
C ARG A 52 -9.42 7.35 -7.89
N ILE A 53 -9.05 7.39 -9.16
CA ILE A 53 -7.66 7.66 -9.58
C ILE A 53 -7.25 9.06 -9.15
N MET A 54 -8.10 10.08 -9.38
CA MET A 54 -7.83 11.45 -8.94
C MET A 54 -7.74 11.55 -7.41
N GLU A 55 -8.67 10.89 -6.68
CA GLU A 55 -8.67 10.82 -5.21
C GLU A 55 -7.37 10.21 -4.67
N VAL A 56 -6.95 9.06 -5.20
CA VAL A 56 -5.70 8.41 -4.79
C VAL A 56 -4.48 9.25 -5.15
N THR A 57 -4.47 9.89 -6.32
CA THR A 57 -3.38 10.79 -6.73
C THR A 57 -3.25 11.96 -5.75
N ALA A 58 -4.36 12.65 -5.46
CA ALA A 58 -4.42 13.74 -4.49
C ALA A 58 -3.98 13.28 -3.09
N CYS A 59 -4.41 12.09 -2.65
CA CYS A 59 -3.97 11.53 -1.38
C CYS A 59 -2.46 11.28 -1.33
N LEU A 60 -1.87 10.66 -2.36
CA LEU A 60 -0.43 10.39 -2.39
C LEU A 60 0.40 11.67 -2.35
N LEU A 61 0.01 12.68 -3.14
CA LEU A 61 0.64 14.00 -3.14
C LEU A 61 0.49 14.70 -1.78
N ALA A 62 -0.70 14.66 -1.19
CA ALA A 62 -0.97 15.22 0.12
C ALA A 62 -0.22 14.48 1.24
N CYS A 63 0.08 13.20 1.08
CA CYS A 63 0.93 12.47 2.02
C CYS A 63 2.42 12.78 1.87
N GLY A 64 2.83 13.48 0.79
CA GLY A 64 4.19 13.96 0.59
C GLY A 64 4.96 13.29 -0.56
N ILE A 65 4.30 12.46 -1.39
CA ILE A 65 4.92 12.01 -2.64
C ILE A 65 5.13 13.22 -3.54
N ASP A 66 6.36 13.39 -4.04
CA ASP A 66 6.79 14.55 -4.79
C ASP A 66 7.16 14.14 -6.22
N PRO A 67 6.37 14.53 -7.25
CA PRO A 67 6.64 14.21 -8.65
C PRO A 67 7.92 14.83 -9.24
N SER A 68 8.55 15.76 -8.51
CA SER A 68 9.87 16.29 -8.87
C SER A 68 11.00 15.35 -8.46
N LYS A 69 10.81 14.54 -7.42
CA LYS A 69 11.79 13.57 -6.88
C LYS A 69 11.52 12.14 -7.32
N SER A 70 10.26 11.82 -7.65
CA SER A 70 9.81 10.46 -7.94
C SER A 70 8.92 10.43 -9.19
N VAL A 71 8.69 9.24 -9.73
CA VAL A 71 7.80 9.02 -10.88
C VAL A 71 6.46 8.51 -10.38
N LEU A 72 5.47 9.41 -10.28
CA LEU A 72 4.07 9.05 -9.97
C LEU A 72 3.25 8.97 -11.25
N PHE A 73 2.69 7.80 -11.56
CA PHE A 73 1.98 7.58 -12.83
C PHE A 73 0.81 6.60 -12.70
N GLN A 74 -0.05 6.57 -13.72
CA GLN A 74 -1.17 5.63 -13.83
C GLN A 74 -0.75 4.43 -14.69
N GLN A 75 -0.97 3.21 -14.19
CA GLN A 75 -0.50 1.97 -14.82
C GLN A 75 -0.97 1.83 -16.27
N SER A 76 -2.26 2.02 -16.54
CA SER A 76 -2.83 1.88 -17.89
C SER A 76 -2.30 2.88 -18.93
N HIS A 77 -1.64 3.95 -18.51
CA HIS A 77 -1.01 4.91 -19.44
C HIS A 77 0.34 4.43 -19.98
N VAL A 78 0.90 3.32 -19.46
CA VAL A 78 2.14 2.71 -19.93
C VAL A 78 1.80 1.32 -20.48
N LYS A 79 1.66 1.21 -21.80
CA LYS A 79 1.18 -0.01 -22.49
C LYS A 79 2.12 -1.20 -22.32
N GLU A 80 3.41 -0.93 -22.10
CA GLU A 80 4.47 -1.92 -21.95
C GLU A 80 4.19 -2.89 -20.80
N HIS A 81 3.44 -2.47 -19.77
CA HIS A 81 2.97 -3.33 -18.68
C HIS A 81 2.23 -4.56 -19.19
N VAL A 82 1.26 -4.34 -20.08
CA VAL A 82 0.45 -5.42 -20.66
C VAL A 82 1.29 -6.23 -21.65
N SER A 83 2.13 -5.57 -22.43
CA SER A 83 3.00 -6.24 -23.41
C SER A 83 3.98 -7.20 -22.73
N LEU A 84 4.66 -6.78 -21.66
CA LEU A 84 5.54 -7.66 -20.90
C LEU A 84 4.76 -8.72 -20.15
N ALA A 85 3.60 -8.40 -19.57
CA ALA A 85 2.77 -9.39 -18.89
C ALA A 85 2.37 -10.55 -19.81
N TRP A 86 2.11 -10.29 -21.09
CA TRP A 86 1.84 -11.34 -22.07
C TRP A 86 3.05 -12.27 -22.25
N VAL A 87 4.24 -11.71 -22.47
CA VAL A 87 5.48 -12.50 -22.64
C VAL A 87 5.77 -13.34 -21.39
N LEU A 88 5.65 -12.74 -20.20
CA LEU A 88 5.85 -13.44 -18.93
C LEU A 88 4.78 -14.52 -18.69
N GLY A 89 3.56 -14.30 -19.17
CA GLY A 89 2.46 -15.28 -19.11
C GLY A 89 2.79 -16.58 -19.85
N CYS A 90 3.55 -16.48 -20.95
CA CYS A 90 4.06 -17.65 -21.69
C CYS A 90 5.16 -18.42 -20.94
N LEU A 91 5.68 -17.90 -19.81
CA LEU A 91 6.75 -18.50 -19.00
C LEU A 91 6.25 -19.07 -17.67
N THR A 92 4.94 -19.04 -17.41
CA THR A 92 4.31 -19.63 -16.23
C THR A 92 3.28 -20.68 -16.62
N THR A 93 2.79 -21.42 -15.63
CA THR A 93 1.79 -22.47 -15.83
C THR A 93 0.58 -22.22 -14.94
N LEU A 94 -0.56 -22.77 -15.36
CA LEU A 94 -1.80 -22.72 -14.56
C LEU A 94 -1.56 -23.27 -13.14
N PRO A 95 -1.01 -24.49 -12.92
CA PRO A 95 -0.84 -25.01 -11.55
C PRO A 95 -0.05 -24.08 -10.63
N ARG A 96 0.94 -23.37 -11.16
CA ARG A 96 1.75 -22.42 -10.40
C ARG A 96 0.93 -21.21 -9.91
N LEU A 97 0.13 -20.62 -10.79
CA LEU A 97 -0.73 -19.49 -10.42
C LEU A 97 -1.86 -19.93 -9.48
N GLY A 98 -2.44 -21.11 -9.70
CA GLY A 98 -3.52 -21.65 -8.87
C GLY A 98 -3.11 -22.01 -7.43
N GLN A 99 -1.81 -22.14 -7.15
CA GLN A 99 -1.31 -22.42 -5.80
C GLN A 99 -1.17 -21.17 -4.91
N LEU A 100 -1.20 -19.96 -5.49
CA LEU A 100 -1.05 -18.71 -4.75
C LEU A 100 -2.20 -18.52 -3.74
N PRO A 101 -1.90 -18.27 -2.45
CA PRO A 101 -2.91 -18.10 -1.41
C PRO A 101 -3.94 -17.02 -1.73
N GLN A 102 -3.50 -15.88 -2.26
CA GLN A 102 -4.35 -14.72 -2.57
C GLN A 102 -5.37 -15.05 -3.66
N TYR A 103 -5.01 -15.92 -4.62
CA TYR A 103 -5.97 -16.43 -5.59
C TYR A 103 -7.03 -17.27 -4.89
N LYS A 104 -6.61 -18.27 -4.09
CA LYS A 104 -7.52 -19.19 -3.36
C LYS A 104 -8.48 -18.43 -2.44
N GLU A 105 -7.97 -17.46 -1.68
CA GLU A 105 -8.76 -16.64 -0.76
C GLU A 105 -9.79 -15.79 -1.50
N LYS A 106 -9.38 -15.07 -2.55
CA LYS A 106 -10.29 -14.19 -3.29
C LYS A 106 -11.29 -14.99 -4.13
N SER A 107 -10.87 -16.09 -4.75
CA SER A 107 -11.74 -16.94 -5.56
C SER A 107 -12.84 -17.60 -4.73
N ALA A 108 -12.56 -17.94 -3.46
CA ALA A 108 -13.55 -18.55 -2.58
C ALA A 108 -14.75 -17.64 -2.29
N THR A 109 -14.60 -16.32 -2.47
CA THR A 109 -15.67 -15.33 -2.23
C THR A 109 -16.49 -15.00 -3.48
N LEU A 110 -16.10 -15.53 -4.65
CA LEU A 110 -16.71 -15.20 -5.93
C LEU A 110 -17.40 -16.43 -6.53
N LYS A 111 -18.62 -16.24 -7.02
CA LYS A 111 -19.35 -17.28 -7.76
C LYS A 111 -18.70 -17.53 -9.12
N ASP A 112 -18.43 -16.46 -9.85
CA ASP A 112 -17.79 -16.47 -11.16
C ASP A 112 -16.42 -15.82 -11.03
N ILE A 113 -15.36 -16.62 -11.20
CA ILE A 113 -13.98 -16.19 -10.98
C ILE A 113 -13.43 -15.58 -12.28
N PRO A 114 -13.09 -14.28 -12.32
CA PRO A 114 -12.53 -13.67 -13.52
C PRO A 114 -11.13 -14.19 -13.83
N LEU A 115 -10.81 -14.39 -15.11
CA LEU A 115 -9.45 -14.77 -15.54
C LEU A 115 -8.39 -13.74 -15.12
N GLY A 116 -8.76 -12.46 -15.08
CA GLY A 116 -7.87 -11.40 -14.59
C GLY A 116 -7.41 -11.64 -13.14
N LEU A 117 -8.30 -12.14 -12.27
CA LEU A 117 -7.94 -12.46 -10.88
C LEU A 117 -6.94 -13.62 -10.77
N TYR A 118 -6.89 -14.50 -11.78
CA TYR A 118 -5.93 -15.59 -11.84
C TYR A 118 -4.57 -15.13 -12.38
N THR A 119 -4.58 -14.22 -13.34
CA THR A 119 -3.40 -13.81 -14.12
C THR A 119 -2.73 -12.53 -13.61
N TYR A 120 -3.37 -11.76 -12.73
CA TYR A 120 -2.79 -10.51 -12.20
C TYR A 120 -1.39 -10.66 -11.57
N PRO A 121 -0.98 -11.78 -10.94
CA PRO A 121 0.38 -11.89 -10.41
C PRO A 121 1.46 -11.82 -11.51
N VAL A 122 1.11 -12.20 -12.75
CA VAL A 122 1.98 -12.05 -13.92
C VAL A 122 2.06 -10.58 -14.34
N LEU A 123 0.92 -9.87 -14.34
CA LEU A 123 0.91 -8.42 -14.58
C LEU A 123 1.72 -7.67 -13.51
N GLN A 124 1.59 -8.05 -12.24
CA GLN A 124 2.40 -7.50 -11.15
C GLN A 124 3.90 -7.76 -11.35
N SER A 125 4.26 -8.92 -11.90
CA SER A 125 5.65 -9.23 -12.25
C SER A 125 6.16 -8.32 -13.38
N ALA A 126 5.32 -8.03 -14.38
CA ALA A 126 5.66 -7.08 -15.43
C ALA A 126 5.84 -5.66 -14.87
N ASP A 127 4.95 -5.24 -13.95
CA ASP A 127 5.04 -3.92 -13.30
C ASP A 127 6.38 -3.70 -12.58
N ILE A 128 6.95 -4.76 -12.00
CA ILE A 128 8.24 -4.73 -11.29
C ILE A 128 9.41 -4.78 -12.29
N LEU A 129 9.35 -5.72 -13.24
CA LEU A 129 10.49 -6.04 -14.11
C LEU A 129 10.73 -4.99 -15.21
N LEU A 130 9.70 -4.26 -15.65
CA LEU A 130 9.85 -3.18 -16.64
C LEU A 130 10.81 -2.08 -16.20
N TYR A 131 10.80 -1.75 -14.91
CA TYR A 131 11.68 -0.72 -14.33
C TYR A 131 12.94 -1.31 -13.71
N LYS A 132 13.19 -2.62 -13.93
CA LYS A 132 14.35 -3.34 -13.37
C LYS A 132 14.50 -3.10 -11.85
N ALA A 133 13.38 -3.07 -11.14
CA ALA A 133 13.37 -2.68 -9.73
C ALA A 133 14.21 -3.64 -8.87
N GLU A 134 15.10 -3.08 -8.05
CA GLU A 134 15.92 -3.84 -7.10
C GLU A 134 15.20 -4.06 -5.78
N LEU A 135 14.40 -3.09 -5.35
CA LEU A 135 13.63 -3.10 -4.11
C LEU A 135 12.15 -2.87 -4.40
N VAL A 136 11.30 -3.72 -3.86
CA VAL A 136 9.85 -3.62 -4.00
C VAL A 136 9.21 -3.58 -2.62
N PRO A 137 8.75 -2.41 -2.16
CA PRO A 137 8.08 -2.28 -0.88
C PRO A 137 6.73 -3.00 -0.89
N VAL A 138 6.57 -4.01 -0.05
CA VAL A 138 5.35 -4.82 0.00
C VAL A 138 4.95 -5.21 1.41
N GLY A 139 3.65 -5.38 1.63
CA GLY A 139 3.15 -6.07 2.82
C GLY A 139 3.53 -7.56 2.78
N SER A 140 3.56 -8.23 3.93
CA SER A 140 3.88 -9.66 4.02
C SER A 140 2.97 -10.52 3.13
N ASP A 141 1.72 -10.07 2.95
CA ASP A 141 0.72 -10.72 2.10
C ASP A 141 1.03 -10.64 0.60
N GLN A 142 2.05 -9.91 0.16
CA GLN A 142 2.44 -9.77 -1.26
C GLN A 142 3.84 -10.31 -1.55
N VAL A 143 4.56 -10.84 -0.56
CA VAL A 143 5.94 -11.37 -0.71
C VAL A 143 5.99 -12.48 -1.76
N GLN A 144 4.99 -13.37 -1.78
CA GLN A 144 4.93 -14.45 -2.77
C GLN A 144 4.80 -13.94 -4.21
N HIS A 145 4.17 -12.78 -4.43
CA HIS A 145 4.11 -12.18 -5.77
C HIS A 145 5.45 -11.59 -6.20
N VAL A 146 6.24 -11.02 -5.27
CA VAL A 146 7.62 -10.60 -5.55
C VAL A 146 8.49 -11.82 -5.86
N GLN A 147 8.32 -12.94 -5.13
CA GLN A 147 9.00 -14.20 -5.44
C GLN A 147 8.62 -14.75 -6.82
N LEU A 148 7.36 -14.58 -7.24
CA LEU A 148 6.95 -14.91 -8.61
C LEU A 148 7.68 -14.04 -9.63
N ALA A 149 7.79 -12.73 -9.40
CA ALA A 149 8.55 -11.82 -10.28
C ALA A 149 10.03 -12.22 -10.38
N GLN A 150 10.67 -12.57 -9.25
CA GLN A 150 12.03 -13.12 -9.24
C GLN A 150 12.14 -14.39 -10.09
N HIS A 151 11.18 -15.30 -9.93
CA HIS A 151 11.17 -16.55 -10.69
C HIS A 151 11.01 -16.29 -12.18
N LEU A 152 10.05 -15.44 -12.57
CA LEU A 152 9.78 -15.14 -13.97
C LEU A 152 10.96 -14.41 -14.63
N GLY A 153 11.59 -13.45 -13.96
CA GLY A 153 12.79 -12.79 -14.45
C GLY A 153 13.94 -13.79 -14.66
N ARG A 154 14.18 -14.70 -13.70
CA ARG A 154 15.18 -15.76 -13.84
C ARG A 154 14.86 -16.73 -14.98
N THR A 155 13.59 -17.14 -15.11
CA THR A 155 13.13 -18.05 -16.16
C THR A 155 13.29 -17.41 -17.53
N PHE A 156 12.94 -16.13 -17.68
CA PHE A 156 13.18 -15.36 -18.90
C PHE A 156 14.67 -15.32 -19.26
N ASN A 157 15.52 -14.90 -18.33
CA ASN A 157 16.97 -14.82 -18.53
C ASN A 157 17.55 -16.18 -18.96
N THR A 158 17.12 -17.27 -18.33
CA THR A 158 17.57 -18.63 -18.66
C THR A 158 17.07 -19.07 -20.04
N ARG A 159 15.79 -18.87 -20.33
CA ARG A 159 15.11 -19.36 -21.55
C ARG A 159 15.61 -18.69 -22.81
N PHE A 160 16.00 -17.42 -22.72
CA PHE A 160 16.48 -16.62 -23.85
C PHE A 160 17.97 -16.30 -23.76
N HIS A 161 18.72 -16.98 -22.88
CA HIS A 161 20.16 -16.80 -22.71
C HIS A 161 20.58 -15.33 -22.55
N SER A 162 19.87 -14.60 -21.69
CA SER A 162 20.08 -13.17 -21.42
C SER A 162 20.31 -12.89 -19.92
N SER A 163 20.75 -11.67 -19.62
CA SER A 163 20.90 -11.14 -18.25
C SER A 163 20.03 -9.89 -18.05
N LEU A 164 18.88 -9.83 -18.73
CA LEU A 164 18.08 -8.62 -18.85
C LEU A 164 17.43 -8.19 -17.53
N PHE A 165 16.84 -9.14 -16.81
CA PHE A 165 16.09 -8.84 -15.60
C PHE A 165 16.93 -9.06 -14.33
N PRO A 166 16.99 -8.07 -13.43
CA PRO A 166 17.58 -8.27 -12.11
C PRO A 166 16.66 -9.13 -11.24
N ARG A 167 17.15 -9.50 -10.05
CA ARG A 167 16.36 -10.20 -9.03
C ARG A 167 15.78 -9.18 -8.04
N PRO A 168 14.49 -8.78 -8.15
CA PRO A 168 13.89 -7.84 -7.23
C PRO A 168 13.82 -8.41 -5.81
N SER A 169 14.14 -7.62 -4.80
CA SER A 169 14.02 -7.99 -3.39
C SER A 169 12.80 -7.35 -2.75
N SER A 170 12.08 -8.10 -1.92
CA SER A 170 10.96 -7.55 -1.16
C SER A 170 11.50 -6.70 0.00
N LEU A 171 11.06 -5.45 0.08
CA LEU A 171 11.27 -4.61 1.25
C LEU A 171 10.02 -4.69 2.12
N ILE A 172 10.09 -5.45 3.22
CA ILE A 172 8.99 -5.52 4.18
C ILE A 172 9.05 -4.28 5.05
N LEU A 173 8.08 -3.41 4.77
CA LEU A 173 7.85 -2.16 5.47
C LEU A 173 7.12 -2.44 6.78
N GLY A 174 7.84 -2.40 7.90
CA GLY A 174 7.30 -2.51 9.27
C GLY A 174 7.19 -1.14 9.93
N LEU A 175 6.36 -1.00 10.97
CA LEU A 175 6.35 0.23 11.77
C LEU A 175 7.71 0.41 12.46
N SER A 176 8.50 1.38 11.98
CA SER A 176 9.72 1.80 12.68
C SER A 176 9.30 2.61 13.90
N PHE A 177 9.49 2.07 15.11
CA PHE A 177 9.37 2.87 16.32
C PHE A 177 10.46 3.95 16.31
N PHE A 178 10.07 5.20 16.55
CA PHE A 178 11.01 6.31 16.72
C PHE A 178 11.93 6.02 17.91
N HIS A 179 13.10 5.42 17.67
CA HIS A 179 14.22 5.56 18.59
C HIS A 179 14.97 6.83 18.21
N ARG A 180 14.84 7.84 19.09
CA ARG A 180 15.47 9.15 19.00
C ARG A 180 16.98 9.07 19.30
N THR A 181 17.69 8.14 18.67
CA THR A 181 19.15 8.02 18.78
C THR A 181 19.76 8.13 17.40
N SER A 182 20.53 9.19 17.26
CA SER A 182 21.24 9.63 16.06
C SER A 182 22.15 8.53 15.48
N HIS A 183 22.21 8.47 14.15
CA HIS A 183 23.20 7.72 13.35
C HIS A 183 23.07 6.19 13.30
N ALA A 184 21.93 5.71 12.80
CA ALA A 184 21.87 4.67 11.77
C ALA A 184 20.38 4.35 11.54
N PHE A 185 19.85 4.70 10.37
CA PHE A 185 18.58 4.16 9.89
C PHE A 185 18.82 2.68 9.57
N ILE A 186 18.88 1.84 10.60
CA ILE A 186 18.84 0.40 10.42
C ILE A 186 17.39 0.09 10.08
N TYR A 187 17.16 -0.27 8.82
CA TYR A 187 15.97 -0.99 8.38
C TYR A 187 15.90 -2.30 9.16
N MET A 188 15.38 -2.25 10.39
CA MET A 188 15.14 -3.46 11.17
C MET A 188 13.94 -4.14 10.52
N VAL A 189 14.21 -5.26 9.86
CA VAL A 189 13.19 -6.21 9.42
C VAL A 189 12.51 -6.71 10.69
N ILE A 190 11.40 -6.09 11.05
CA ILE A 190 10.51 -6.65 12.05
C ILE A 190 9.72 -7.75 11.32
N GLU A 191 10.31 -8.94 11.25
CA GLU A 191 9.51 -10.17 11.25
C GLU A 191 8.86 -10.24 12.63
N ASP A 192 7.73 -9.57 12.79
CA ASP A 192 6.89 -9.78 13.96
C ASP A 192 5.54 -10.28 13.48
N GLU A 193 5.29 -11.54 13.83
CA GLU A 193 4.01 -12.24 13.65
C GLU A 193 2.90 -11.64 14.54
N GLY A 194 3.20 -10.68 15.44
CA GLY A 194 2.22 -10.13 16.37
C GLY A 194 1.99 -8.61 16.35
N GLY A 195 3.02 -7.77 16.46
CA GLY A 195 2.88 -6.46 17.12
C GLY A 195 2.92 -5.18 16.26
N SER A 196 3.51 -5.19 15.07
CA SER A 196 3.86 -3.95 14.34
C SER A 196 2.89 -3.53 13.23
N ARG A 197 1.62 -3.92 13.30
CA ARG A 197 0.62 -3.63 12.26
C ARG A 197 -0.60 -2.91 12.83
N ILE A 198 -1.05 -1.87 12.12
CA ILE A 198 -2.33 -1.23 12.42
C ILE A 198 -3.46 -2.23 12.15
N ARG A 199 -4.18 -2.58 13.21
CA ARG A 199 -5.25 -3.58 13.22
C ARG A 199 -6.62 -2.95 12.98
N SER A 200 -7.60 -3.77 12.57
CA SER A 200 -8.99 -3.35 12.43
C SER A 200 -9.53 -2.89 13.80
N LEU A 201 -10.24 -1.77 13.81
CA LEU A 201 -10.89 -1.25 15.02
C LEU A 201 -12.02 -2.18 15.49
N ARG A 202 -12.53 -3.05 14.63
CA ARG A 202 -13.67 -3.94 14.91
C ARG A 202 -13.25 -5.39 15.11
N CYS A 203 -12.17 -5.82 14.46
CA CYS A 203 -11.56 -7.12 14.64
C CYS A 203 -10.05 -6.97 14.90
N PRO A 204 -9.62 -6.68 16.14
CA PRO A 204 -8.22 -6.41 16.46
C PRO A 204 -7.23 -7.53 16.11
N GLU A 205 -7.69 -8.77 15.92
CA GLU A 205 -6.86 -9.89 15.43
C GLU A 205 -6.49 -9.78 13.94
N LYS A 206 -7.18 -8.91 13.19
CA LYS A 206 -6.99 -8.74 11.76
C LYS A 206 -6.34 -7.40 11.45
N LYS A 207 -5.50 -7.38 10.41
CA LYS A 207 -4.95 -6.15 9.83
C LYS A 207 -6.09 -5.27 9.30
N MET A 208 -5.95 -3.94 9.45
CA MET A 208 -6.87 -3.00 8.83
C MET A 208 -6.88 -3.18 7.31
N SER A 209 -8.05 -3.44 6.72
CA SER A 209 -8.19 -3.74 5.29
C SER A 209 -9.27 -2.89 4.61
N LYS A 210 -9.01 -2.53 3.35
CA LYS A 210 -9.97 -1.85 2.47
C LYS A 210 -11.19 -2.71 2.15
N SER A 211 -11.04 -4.04 2.15
CA SER A 211 -12.08 -5.00 1.74
C SER A 211 -12.97 -5.48 2.90
N GLU A 212 -12.74 -5.03 4.13
CA GLU A 212 -13.59 -5.40 5.26
C GLU A 212 -14.96 -4.74 5.14
N ALA A 213 -16.03 -5.53 5.30
CA ALA A 213 -17.41 -5.09 5.07
C ALA A 213 -17.86 -3.97 6.02
N ASP A 214 -17.43 -4.02 7.29
CA ASP A 214 -17.74 -2.97 8.27
C ASP A 214 -16.82 -1.74 8.00
N PRO A 215 -17.35 -0.59 7.54
CA PRO A 215 -16.53 0.60 7.32
C PRO A 215 -15.93 1.15 8.63
N LYS A 216 -16.47 0.79 9.79
CA LYS A 216 -15.95 1.20 11.10
C LYS A 216 -14.69 0.44 11.50
N SER A 217 -14.29 -0.59 10.75
CA SER A 217 -13.03 -1.31 10.90
C SER A 217 -11.79 -0.44 10.65
N ARG A 218 -11.93 0.64 9.89
CA ARG A 218 -10.81 1.41 9.33
C ARG A 218 -11.08 2.91 9.39
N ILE A 219 -10.01 3.69 9.57
CA ILE A 219 -10.03 5.14 9.46
C ILE A 219 -9.42 5.53 8.13
N LEU A 220 -10.22 6.13 7.24
CA LEU A 220 -9.80 6.64 5.95
C LEU A 220 -9.09 7.98 6.14
N LEU A 221 -8.13 8.29 5.27
CA LEU A 221 -7.45 9.60 5.31
C LEU A 221 -8.41 10.77 5.04
N THR A 222 -9.54 10.48 4.38
CA THR A 222 -10.60 11.43 4.03
C THR A 222 -11.81 11.39 4.97
N ASP A 223 -11.80 10.57 6.04
CA ASP A 223 -12.92 10.54 6.99
C ASP A 223 -13.09 11.90 7.69
N PRO A 224 -14.30 12.49 7.72
CA PRO A 224 -14.54 13.73 8.45
C PRO A 224 -14.41 13.51 9.97
N PRO A 225 -14.16 14.58 10.74
CA PRO A 225 -13.93 14.49 12.20
C PRO A 225 -14.98 13.67 12.95
N ASP A 226 -16.26 13.87 12.66
CA ASP A 226 -17.35 13.17 13.37
C ASP A 226 -17.35 11.67 13.10
N LEU A 227 -16.99 11.26 11.87
CA LEU A 227 -16.87 9.85 11.53
C LEU A 227 -15.64 9.22 12.18
N VAL A 228 -14.51 9.95 12.27
CA VAL A 228 -13.34 9.50 13.03
C VAL A 228 -13.70 9.27 14.50
N ARG A 229 -14.38 10.24 15.15
CA ARG A 229 -14.88 10.10 16.53
C ARG A 229 -15.76 8.88 16.69
N GLU A 230 -16.72 8.68 15.78
CA GLU A 230 -17.64 7.55 15.84
C GLU A 230 -16.89 6.21 15.75
N LYS A 231 -15.97 6.09 14.78
CA LYS A 231 -15.19 4.87 14.53
C LYS A 231 -14.29 4.53 15.72
N VAL A 232 -13.57 5.50 16.26
CA VAL A 232 -12.69 5.29 17.43
C VAL A 232 -13.53 4.98 18.67
N LYS A 233 -14.65 5.67 18.89
CA LYS A 233 -15.59 5.37 19.98
C LYS A 233 -16.12 3.94 19.91
N LYS A 234 -16.37 3.44 18.69
CA LYS A 234 -16.83 2.06 18.42
C LYS A 234 -15.69 1.05 18.34
N ALA A 235 -14.43 1.43 18.53
CA ALA A 235 -13.33 0.47 18.53
C ALA A 235 -13.53 -0.59 19.62
N VAL A 236 -13.26 -1.86 19.32
CA VAL A 236 -13.36 -2.97 20.27
C VAL A 236 -12.19 -2.88 21.26
N THR A 237 -12.50 -2.95 22.54
CA THR A 237 -11.56 -3.01 23.66
C THR A 237 -12.03 -4.05 24.66
N ASP A 238 -11.17 -4.41 25.61
CA ASP A 238 -11.54 -5.24 26.75
C ASP A 238 -12.24 -4.42 27.87
N PHE A 239 -12.56 -5.11 28.97
CA PHE A 239 -13.24 -4.55 30.15
C PHE A 239 -12.27 -4.02 31.23
N ILE A 240 -10.96 -3.95 30.96
CA ILE A 240 -9.95 -3.51 31.93
C ILE A 240 -9.73 -2.01 31.75
N SER A 241 -10.00 -1.22 32.80
CA SER A 241 -9.93 0.24 32.73
C SER A 241 -8.51 0.80 32.59
N ARG A 242 -7.54 0.20 33.30
CA ARG A 242 -6.13 0.58 33.23
C ARG A 242 -5.58 0.32 31.83
N LEU A 243 -4.78 1.23 31.28
CA LEU A 243 -4.13 1.01 29.99
C LEU A 243 -2.82 0.22 30.15
N SER A 244 -2.60 -0.74 29.26
CA SER A 244 -1.35 -1.46 29.09
C SER A 244 -1.17 -1.83 27.62
N TYR A 245 0.08 -1.88 27.16
CA TYR A 245 0.41 -2.33 25.81
C TYR A 245 0.75 -3.83 25.86
N GLU A 246 -0.22 -4.65 25.49
CA GLU A 246 -0.13 -6.10 25.46
C GLU A 246 -0.77 -6.61 24.16
N PRO A 247 -0.05 -6.59 23.01
CA PRO A 247 -0.65 -6.85 21.69
C PRO A 247 -1.36 -8.20 21.56
N GLU A 248 -0.92 -9.22 22.29
CA GLU A 248 -1.51 -10.57 22.27
C GLU A 248 -2.75 -10.68 23.16
N LYS A 249 -2.73 -10.07 24.36
CA LYS A 249 -3.81 -10.22 25.35
C LYS A 249 -4.87 -9.12 25.25
N ARG A 250 -4.46 -7.93 24.82
CA ARG A 250 -5.25 -6.70 24.76
C ARG A 250 -5.10 -6.04 23.40
N ALA A 251 -5.37 -6.82 22.35
CA ALA A 251 -5.17 -6.43 20.97
C ALA A 251 -5.82 -5.08 20.61
N GLY A 252 -7.05 -4.83 21.06
CA GLY A 252 -7.79 -3.60 20.80
C GLY A 252 -7.19 -2.37 21.47
N VAL A 253 -6.85 -2.47 22.76
CA VAL A 253 -6.23 -1.36 23.52
C VAL A 253 -4.83 -1.06 23.00
N SER A 254 -4.05 -2.12 22.71
CA SER A 254 -2.70 -1.99 22.15
C SER A 254 -2.71 -1.33 20.77
N ASN A 255 -3.72 -1.62 19.93
CA ASN A 255 -3.89 -0.95 18.65
C ASN A 255 -4.21 0.55 18.80
N LEU A 256 -5.02 0.93 19.78
CA LEU A 256 -5.30 2.35 20.06
C LEU A 256 -4.07 3.09 20.60
N LEU A 257 -3.28 2.45 21.47
CA LEU A 257 -2.00 2.98 21.94
C LEU A 257 -1.00 3.16 20.79
N LEU A 258 -0.92 2.18 19.91
CA LEU A 258 -0.07 2.24 18.72
C LEU A 258 -0.49 3.39 17.79
N LEU A 259 -1.79 3.51 17.49
CA LEU A 259 -2.31 4.60 16.67
C LEU A 259 -2.01 5.97 17.29
N HIS A 260 -2.24 6.13 18.58
CA HIS A 260 -1.95 7.37 19.32
C HIS A 260 -0.46 7.72 19.23
N SER A 261 0.42 6.77 19.53
CA SER A 261 1.88 6.95 19.41
C SER A 261 2.31 7.36 18.00
N LEU A 262 1.72 6.77 16.97
CA LEU A 262 2.03 7.09 15.57
C LEU A 262 1.58 8.50 15.15
N VAL A 263 0.44 8.99 15.66
CA VAL A 263 -0.07 10.32 15.31
C VAL A 263 0.52 11.44 16.18
N SER A 264 0.84 11.18 17.45
CA SER A 264 1.40 12.18 18.37
C SER A 264 2.93 12.21 18.36
N GLY A 265 3.58 11.10 17.99
CA GLY A 265 5.03 10.93 18.10
C GLY A 265 5.52 10.63 19.51
N GLU A 266 4.62 10.52 20.51
CA GLU A 266 4.95 10.09 21.87
C GLU A 266 5.26 8.58 21.91
N THR A 267 6.08 8.14 22.85
CA THR A 267 6.28 6.70 23.06
C THR A 267 5.04 6.08 23.71
N ILE A 268 4.78 4.81 23.42
CA ILE A 268 3.68 4.08 24.05
C ILE A 268 3.80 4.08 25.58
N GLN A 269 5.02 4.01 26.11
CA GLN A 269 5.27 4.04 27.54
C GLN A 269 4.83 5.38 28.15
N ASP A 270 5.24 6.50 27.55
CA ASP A 270 4.87 7.84 28.03
C ASP A 270 3.35 8.04 28.00
N ILE A 271 2.68 7.58 26.94
CA ILE A 271 1.22 7.63 26.82
C ILE A 271 0.56 6.83 27.94
N VAL A 272 1.01 5.59 28.19
CA VAL A 272 0.45 4.72 29.24
C VAL A 272 0.63 5.33 30.62
N GLU A 273 1.81 5.86 30.92
CA GLU A 273 2.11 6.51 32.20
C GLU A 273 1.24 7.76 32.40
N ARG A 274 1.20 8.63 31.40
CA ARG A 274 0.39 9.86 31.40
C ARG A 274 -1.10 9.57 31.58
N VAL A 275 -1.67 8.65 30.83
CA VAL A 275 -3.12 8.40 30.88
C VAL A 275 -3.53 7.71 32.19
N ASN A 276 -2.72 6.75 32.67
CA ASN A 276 -2.99 6.07 33.93
C ASN A 276 -2.83 7.02 35.14
N SER A 277 -1.89 7.98 35.12
CA SER A 277 -1.73 8.95 36.21
C SER A 277 -2.93 9.88 36.37
N HIS A 278 -3.65 10.16 35.28
CA HIS A 278 -4.88 10.96 35.28
C HIS A 278 -6.15 10.14 35.60
N GLY A 279 -6.02 8.84 35.89
CA GLY A 279 -7.15 7.97 36.22
C GLY A 279 -8.17 7.83 35.09
N MET A 280 -7.75 7.99 33.83
CA MET A 280 -8.63 7.88 32.67
C MET A 280 -8.97 6.42 32.33
N ASP A 281 -10.25 6.14 32.12
CA ASP A 281 -10.71 4.84 31.61
C ASP A 281 -10.55 4.73 30.08
N THR A 282 -10.72 3.52 29.55
CA THR A 282 -10.61 3.21 28.12
C THR A 282 -11.62 3.97 27.25
N GLY A 283 -12.79 4.34 27.80
CA GLY A 283 -13.83 5.08 27.08
C GLY A 283 -13.43 6.54 26.87
N LYS A 284 -12.94 7.21 27.92
CA LYS A 284 -12.40 8.57 27.84
C LYS A 284 -11.13 8.60 26.99
N TYR A 285 -10.26 7.60 27.12
CA TYR A 285 -9.06 7.48 26.32
C TYR A 285 -9.35 7.42 24.80
N LYS A 286 -10.39 6.70 24.37
CA LYS A 286 -10.82 6.71 22.97
C LYS A 286 -11.15 8.11 22.45
N GLY A 287 -11.68 8.99 23.30
CA GLY A 287 -11.92 10.39 22.95
C GLY A 287 -10.62 11.14 22.64
N VAL A 288 -9.60 10.96 23.49
CA VAL A 288 -8.27 11.56 23.29
C VAL A 288 -7.66 11.09 21.95
N VAL A 289 -7.62 9.76 21.74
CA VAL A 289 -7.08 9.19 20.50
C VAL A 289 -7.82 9.68 19.26
N ALA A 290 -9.14 9.88 19.34
CA ALA A 290 -9.92 10.41 18.22
C ALA A 290 -9.48 11.84 17.85
N GLU A 291 -9.32 12.73 18.83
CA GLU A 291 -8.91 14.11 18.57
C GLU A 291 -7.48 14.19 18.02
N ASP A 292 -6.55 13.37 18.51
CA ASP A 292 -5.17 13.36 17.99
C ASP A 292 -5.12 12.85 16.54
N ILE A 293 -5.92 11.82 16.21
CA ILE A 293 -6.07 11.37 14.81
C ILE A 293 -6.66 12.48 13.95
N ILE A 294 -7.66 13.22 14.43
CA ILE A 294 -8.27 14.33 13.69
C ILE A 294 -7.25 15.43 13.44
N GLY A 295 -6.50 15.84 14.46
CA GLY A 295 -5.44 16.83 14.35
C GLY A 295 -4.38 16.41 13.34
N PHE A 296 -3.98 15.14 13.35
CA PHE A 296 -3.05 14.57 12.38
C PHE A 296 -3.60 14.57 10.94
N LEU A 297 -4.88 14.21 10.75
CA LEU A 297 -5.50 14.15 9.44
C LEU A 297 -5.81 15.53 8.84
N GLN A 298 -6.10 16.54 9.66
CA GLN A 298 -6.50 17.88 9.20
C GLN A 298 -5.56 18.49 8.13
N PRO A 299 -4.22 18.57 8.32
CA PRO A 299 -3.33 19.14 7.30
C PRO A 299 -3.24 18.27 6.04
N ILE A 300 -3.39 16.95 6.16
CA ILE A 300 -3.44 16.04 5.00
C ILE A 300 -4.73 16.29 4.22
N GLN A 301 -5.87 16.35 4.90
CA GLN A 301 -7.18 16.59 4.30
C GLN A 301 -7.28 17.96 3.64
N SER A 302 -6.63 18.99 4.20
CA SER A 302 -6.54 20.30 3.55
C SER A 302 -5.86 20.19 2.20
N ARG A 303 -4.66 19.60 2.16
CA ARG A 303 -3.90 19.39 0.92
C ARG A 303 -4.66 18.52 -0.08
N ILE A 304 -5.36 17.47 0.38
CA ILE A 304 -6.21 16.65 -0.51
C ILE A 304 -7.27 17.51 -1.18
N ARG A 305 -7.98 18.37 -0.42
CA ARG A 305 -8.98 19.28 -0.99
C ARG A 305 -8.36 20.25 -1.97
N ASP A 306 -7.20 20.83 -1.65
CA ASP A 306 -6.49 21.76 -2.52
C ASP A 306 -6.15 21.09 -3.87
N TYR A 307 -5.61 19.87 -3.85
CA TYR A 307 -5.33 19.11 -5.07
C TYR A 307 -6.59 18.71 -5.84
N LEU A 308 -7.67 18.32 -5.17
CA LEU A 308 -8.93 17.96 -5.84
C LEU A 308 -9.63 19.17 -6.47
N ASN A 309 -9.38 20.37 -5.95
CA ASN A 309 -9.85 21.63 -6.56
C ASN A 309 -9.02 22.03 -7.78
N ASP A 310 -7.88 21.36 -8.05
CA ASP A 310 -7.06 21.54 -9.25
C ASP A 310 -6.89 20.21 -10.02
N PRO A 311 -7.97 19.76 -10.71
CA PRO A 311 -7.93 18.51 -11.47
C PRO A 311 -7.00 18.56 -12.68
N GLU A 312 -6.66 19.76 -13.18
CA GLU A 312 -5.71 19.92 -14.28
C GLU A 312 -4.29 19.59 -13.82
N TYR A 313 -3.88 20.11 -12.66
CA TYR A 313 -2.59 19.76 -12.06
C TYR A 313 -2.45 18.25 -11.80
N LEU A 314 -3.49 17.58 -11.29
CA LEU A 314 -3.48 16.14 -11.09
C LEU A 314 -3.28 15.37 -12.40
N ARG A 315 -4.00 15.77 -13.44
CA ARG A 315 -3.89 15.15 -14.77
C ARG A 315 -2.51 15.37 -15.37
N ASP A 316 -1.97 16.57 -15.28
CA ASP A 316 -0.65 16.91 -15.81
C ASP A 316 0.47 16.20 -15.04
N THR A 317 0.32 16.05 -13.73
CA THR A 317 1.21 15.24 -12.89
C THR A 317 1.26 13.80 -13.39
N LEU A 318 0.10 13.14 -13.54
CA LEU A 318 0.04 11.76 -14.02
C LEU A 318 0.54 11.62 -15.46
N LYS A 319 0.23 12.58 -16.33
CA LYS A 319 0.71 12.59 -17.72
C LYS A 319 2.23 12.74 -17.80
N SER A 320 2.79 13.62 -16.97
CA SER A 320 4.24 13.81 -16.89
C SER A 320 4.94 12.58 -16.34
N GLY A 321 4.43 12.00 -15.26
CA GLY A 321 4.94 10.76 -14.70
C GLY A 321 4.81 9.58 -15.67
N ALA A 322 3.70 9.46 -16.40
CA ALA A 322 3.52 8.43 -17.42
C ALA A 322 4.57 8.54 -18.53
N ARG A 323 4.91 9.74 -19.00
CA ARG A 323 5.99 9.92 -20.00
C ARG A 323 7.35 9.46 -19.47
N LYS A 324 7.69 9.81 -18.21
CA LYS A 324 8.94 9.37 -17.57
C LYS A 324 8.96 7.84 -17.43
N ALA A 325 7.86 7.25 -16.98
CA ALA A 325 7.71 5.80 -16.83
C ALA A 325 7.77 5.07 -18.17
N GLU A 326 7.05 5.55 -19.18
CA GLU A 326 7.04 4.99 -20.54
C GLU A 326 8.45 5.00 -21.15
N SER A 327 9.23 6.06 -20.96
CA SER A 327 10.61 6.10 -21.46
C SER A 327 11.47 4.93 -20.93
N VAL A 328 11.39 4.66 -19.63
CA VAL A 328 12.15 3.56 -19.00
C VAL A 328 11.58 2.20 -19.38
N ALA A 329 10.25 2.07 -19.34
CA ALA A 329 9.56 0.84 -19.68
C ALA A 329 9.80 0.44 -21.15
N ARG A 330 9.80 1.41 -22.06
CA ARG A 330 10.05 1.20 -23.49
C ARG A 330 11.47 0.72 -23.76
N GLU A 331 12.47 1.26 -23.05
CA GLU A 331 13.85 0.78 -23.17
C GLU A 331 13.95 -0.71 -22.79
N THR A 332 13.34 -1.09 -21.67
CA THR A 332 13.29 -2.50 -21.25
C THR A 332 12.51 -3.34 -22.26
N TRP A 333 11.38 -2.85 -22.77
CA TRP A 333 10.57 -3.55 -23.76
C TRP A 333 11.32 -3.76 -25.09
N ASP A 334 12.07 -2.77 -25.55
CA ASP A 334 12.92 -2.89 -26.75
C ASP A 334 14.02 -3.94 -26.55
N GLN A 335 14.55 -4.08 -25.33
CA GLN A 335 15.48 -5.16 -24.99
C GLN A 335 14.78 -6.52 -24.99
N VAL A 336 13.57 -6.61 -24.42
CA VAL A 336 12.75 -7.84 -24.43
C VAL A 336 12.44 -8.28 -25.85
N THR A 337 11.95 -7.39 -26.71
CA THR A 337 11.57 -7.71 -28.10
C THR A 337 12.76 -8.25 -28.88
N ARG A 338 13.93 -7.61 -28.78
CA ARG A 338 15.17 -8.11 -29.39
C ARG A 338 15.56 -9.51 -28.89
N VAL A 339 15.51 -9.73 -27.58
CA VAL A 339 15.91 -11.01 -26.95
C VAL A 339 14.93 -12.15 -27.32
N VAL A 340 13.64 -11.86 -27.39
CA VAL A 340 12.60 -12.83 -27.77
C VAL A 340 12.57 -13.08 -29.28
N GLY A 341 13.11 -12.15 -30.08
CA GLY A 341 13.07 -12.21 -31.55
C GLY A 341 11.78 -11.64 -32.15
N LEU A 342 11.10 -10.74 -31.43
CA LEU A 342 9.98 -9.97 -31.97
C LEU A 342 10.54 -8.83 -32.84
N SER A 343 9.86 -8.51 -33.94
CA SER A 343 10.30 -7.41 -34.81
C SER A 343 10.32 -6.09 -34.03
N PRO A 344 11.42 -5.30 -34.08
CA PRO A 344 11.43 -3.98 -33.47
C PRO A 344 10.41 -3.08 -34.17
N SER A 345 9.65 -2.32 -33.37
CA SER A 345 8.62 -1.39 -33.83
C SER A 345 9.18 -0.06 -34.33
#